data_AF-A0AAV8VYB3-F1
#
_entry.id   AF-A0AAV8VYB3-F1
#
_cell.length_a   1.000
_cell.length_b   1.000
_cell.length_c   1.000
_cell.angle_alpha   90.00
_cell.angle_beta   90.00
_cell.angle_gamma   90.00
#
_symmetry.space_group_name_H-M   'P 1'
#
loop_
_entity.id
_entity.type
_entity.pdbx_description
1 polymer ?
#
loop_
_entity_poly.entity_id
_entity_poly.type
_entity_poly.pdbx_seq_one_letter_code
_entity_poly.pdbx_strand_id
1 'polypeptide(L)'
;MSPNSNITPMDESNNYAKTSHSKIKIGYRPLPEKKFEARNSLLTDLFESNPHIKTILHVFIATLLSLFVNKVAHDYLEKGEIDLGFGLIHDGFGKLHVAICAWLLFFTTTCLCYLSFFIWARARMSLFPKSVNIKIWDTICLLPLPGYYVLSFRLAASIVAIFRLPQATAAIILVEQIRMAMKVHAFIRSNVPKVLNYKTHSEQHLTLPSFKHFLYFLFAPTLIYRDEYPRTSSVRKSFVMYRLLEILGVVLFYSFLLNRFLFPVYQDFGLRKFTWNEIIISIFESAIVGILILTSTFFLILHSVQNVFAELLRFGDRMFYKDWWTCTSFSEYFRTWNIVVHDWLYTYVYKDMYEIITAKNKTISRFAVFVISAVVHEWVLTHMFGFFFPALFIYFFFGGALLSFIKVSRGTVLNVLFWYMLAVGSGSLLSLYTLEHFARQNAPIQGNSFRDYCLPRWLTCDCIGK
;
A
#
# COMPACT_ATOMS: atom_id res chain seq x y z
N MET A 1 61.69 45.01 2.49
CA MET A 1 62.83 44.76 3.40
C MET A 1 62.42 43.70 4.41
N SER A 2 62.76 42.44 4.16
CA SER A 2 63.21 41.53 5.24
C SER A 2 64.56 42.10 5.79
N PRO A 3 65.13 41.68 6.95
CA PRO A 3 65.09 40.30 7.44
C PRO A 3 65.32 40.02 8.96
N ASN A 4 65.31 38.72 9.28
CA ASN A 4 66.10 38.01 10.31
C ASN A 4 65.76 38.19 11.80
N SER A 5 65.92 37.20 12.69
CA SER A 5 66.23 35.75 12.61
C SER A 5 66.23 35.18 14.05
N ASN A 6 66.30 33.85 14.14
CA ASN A 6 66.87 33.01 15.23
C ASN A 6 65.88 32.17 16.06
N ILE A 7 66.13 30.91 16.43
CA ILE A 7 67.16 29.87 16.14
C ILE A 7 66.53 28.55 16.67
N THR A 8 66.77 27.42 15.99
CA THR A 8 66.51 26.03 16.46
C THR A 8 67.67 25.48 17.30
N PRO A 9 67.46 24.36 18.04
CA PRO A 9 68.08 23.09 17.63
C PRO A 9 67.07 21.91 17.76
N MET A 10 66.89 21.08 16.73
CA MET A 10 67.65 19.85 16.43
C MET A 10 67.71 18.84 17.59
N ASP A 11 66.91 17.78 17.48
CA ASP A 11 67.34 16.41 17.80
C ASP A 11 66.67 15.44 16.82
N GLU A 12 67.46 14.97 15.86
CA GLU A 12 67.15 13.81 15.02
C GLU A 12 67.85 12.59 15.63
N SER A 13 67.08 11.55 15.96
CA SER A 13 67.61 10.19 15.91
C SER A 13 66.51 9.20 15.52
N ASN A 14 66.60 8.78 14.26
CA ASN A 14 66.05 7.58 13.63
C ASN A 14 65.58 6.46 14.58
N ASN A 15 64.41 5.88 14.31
CA ASN A 15 64.30 4.42 14.18
C ASN A 15 63.01 3.96 13.48
N TYR A 16 63.21 3.35 12.32
CA TYR A 16 62.48 2.24 11.71
C TYR A 16 60.96 2.32 11.54
N ALA A 17 60.59 2.49 10.26
CA ALA A 17 59.55 1.76 9.55
C ALA A 17 58.84 0.63 10.32
N LYS A 18 57.59 0.88 10.69
CA LYS A 18 56.53 -0.14 10.70
C LYS A 18 55.32 0.41 9.98
N THR A 19 55.23 0.06 8.70
CA THR A 19 54.01 -0.02 7.91
C THR A 19 52.98 -0.84 8.69
N SER A 20 52.15 -0.18 9.49
CA SER A 20 50.96 -0.80 10.05
C SER A 20 49.87 -0.78 8.99
N HIS A 21 49.61 -1.95 8.43
CA HIS A 21 48.49 -2.19 7.53
C HIS A 21 47.20 -1.62 8.12
N SER A 22 46.58 -0.76 7.33
CA SER A 22 45.20 -0.31 7.47
C SER A 22 44.26 -1.46 7.81
N LYS A 23 43.68 -1.45 9.01
CA LYS A 23 42.33 -1.98 9.23
C LYS A 23 41.41 -0.78 9.34
N ILE A 24 41.00 -0.23 8.19
CA ILE A 24 39.74 0.51 8.11
C ILE A 24 38.67 -0.51 8.52
N LYS A 25 38.29 -0.51 9.81
CA LYS A 25 37.05 -1.14 10.25
C LYS A 25 35.97 -0.40 9.49
N ILE A 26 35.51 -0.95 8.37
CA ILE A 26 34.29 -0.51 7.70
C ILE A 26 33.17 -0.79 8.69
N GLY A 27 32.92 0.18 9.57
CA GLY A 27 31.85 0.14 10.56
C GLY A 27 30.56 -0.09 9.80
N TYR A 28 29.84 -1.14 10.19
CA TYR A 28 28.48 -1.37 9.72
C TYR A 28 27.66 -0.10 10.00
N ARG A 29 27.25 0.61 8.94
CA ARG A 29 26.29 1.72 9.10
C ARG A 29 24.90 1.08 9.18
N PRO A 30 24.22 1.17 10.34
CA PRO A 30 22.88 0.60 10.47
C PRO A 30 21.94 1.26 9.46
N LEU A 31 21.01 0.46 8.92
CA LEU A 31 20.02 0.95 7.96
C LEU A 31 19.12 2.00 8.63
N PRO A 32 18.82 3.14 7.96
CA PRO A 32 18.09 4.26 8.55
C PRO A 32 16.72 3.83 9.07
N GLU A 33 16.29 4.35 10.21
CA GLU A 33 14.96 4.13 10.76
C GLU A 33 14.01 5.29 10.45
N LYS A 34 12.71 4.99 10.41
CA LYS A 34 11.68 6.03 10.29
C LYS A 34 11.68 6.91 11.54
N LYS A 35 11.85 8.21 11.30
CA LYS A 35 11.65 9.29 12.28
C LYS A 35 10.30 9.95 12.00
N PHE A 36 9.46 10.03 13.01
CA PHE A 36 8.17 10.69 12.94
C PHE A 36 8.34 12.16 13.31
N GLU A 37 7.86 13.05 12.47
CA GLU A 37 7.95 14.50 12.62
C GLU A 37 6.57 15.10 12.44
N ALA A 38 6.26 16.19 13.16
CA ALA A 38 4.99 16.89 12.96
C ALA A 38 5.07 17.68 11.65
N ARG A 39 4.31 17.26 10.64
CA ARG A 39 4.28 17.87 9.30
C ARG A 39 2.98 17.57 8.58
N ASN A 40 2.57 18.46 7.70
CA ASN A 40 1.40 18.28 6.85
C ASN A 40 1.68 17.29 5.70
N SER A 41 0.62 16.89 5.01
CA SER A 41 0.76 16.19 3.74
C SER A 41 1.25 17.14 2.67
N LEU A 42 2.10 16.65 1.77
CA LEU A 42 2.70 17.46 0.72
C LEU A 42 1.65 18.20 -0.13
N LEU A 43 0.55 17.54 -0.55
CA LEU A 43 -0.48 18.26 -1.33
C LEU A 43 -1.20 19.33 -0.50
N THR A 44 -1.37 19.16 0.82
CA THR A 44 -1.96 20.21 1.66
C THR A 44 -1.09 21.46 1.62
N ASP A 45 0.21 21.30 1.84
CA ASP A 45 1.15 22.41 1.80
C ASP A 45 1.22 23.02 0.39
N LEU A 46 1.19 22.21 -0.67
CA LEU A 46 1.23 22.70 -2.05
C LEU A 46 -0.05 23.44 -2.46
N PHE A 47 -1.23 23.00 -2.02
CA PHE A 47 -2.49 23.72 -2.30
C PHE A 47 -2.60 25.04 -1.54
N GLU A 48 -1.97 25.15 -0.36
CA GLU A 48 -1.94 26.38 0.42
C GLU A 48 -0.86 27.35 -0.08
N SER A 49 0.33 26.85 -0.42
CA SER A 49 1.49 27.68 -0.78
C SER A 49 1.58 28.02 -2.27
N ASN A 50 1.06 27.19 -3.18
CA ASN A 50 1.24 27.36 -4.61
C ASN A 50 -0.11 27.51 -5.34
N PRO A 51 -0.46 28.72 -5.82
CA PRO A 51 -1.73 28.97 -6.50
C PRO A 51 -1.89 28.13 -7.78
N HIS A 52 -0.80 27.82 -8.49
CA HIS A 52 -0.85 27.04 -9.73
C HIS A 52 -1.31 25.60 -9.49
N ILE A 53 -0.85 24.96 -8.41
CA ILE A 53 -1.24 23.59 -8.06
C ILE A 53 -2.70 23.57 -7.57
N LYS A 54 -3.11 24.61 -6.84
CA LYS A 54 -4.52 24.81 -6.48
C LYS A 54 -5.42 24.95 -7.70
N THR A 55 -4.96 25.63 -8.75
CA THR A 55 -5.69 25.71 -10.03
C THR A 55 -5.87 24.33 -10.67
N ILE A 56 -4.86 23.44 -10.60
CA ILE A 56 -5.02 22.06 -11.10
C ILE A 56 -6.16 21.35 -10.37
N LEU A 57 -6.24 21.47 -9.04
CA LEU A 57 -7.37 20.92 -8.27
C LEU A 57 -8.72 21.50 -8.74
N HIS A 58 -8.78 22.83 -8.95
CA HIS A 58 -10.00 23.46 -9.47
C HIS A 58 -10.37 22.96 -10.87
N VAL A 59 -9.39 22.71 -11.75
CA VAL A 59 -9.63 22.11 -13.08
C VAL A 59 -10.22 20.72 -12.93
N PHE A 60 -9.67 19.87 -12.05
CA PHE A 60 -10.25 18.55 -11.79
C PHE A 60 -11.69 18.63 -11.26
N ILE A 61 -11.98 19.57 -10.34
CA ILE A 61 -13.34 19.80 -9.82
C ILE A 61 -14.27 20.28 -10.94
N ALA A 62 -13.81 21.20 -11.80
CA ALA A 62 -14.59 21.69 -12.93
C ALA A 62 -14.86 20.61 -13.97
N THR A 63 -13.87 19.75 -14.26
CA THR A 63 -14.04 18.58 -15.12
C THR A 63 -15.05 17.60 -14.52
N LEU A 64 -14.97 17.31 -13.22
CA LEU A 64 -15.95 16.48 -12.53
C LEU A 64 -17.37 17.05 -12.66
N LEU A 65 -17.54 18.34 -12.41
CA LEU A 65 -18.83 19.02 -12.56
C LEU A 65 -19.34 18.97 -14.00
N SER A 66 -18.45 19.22 -14.97
CA SER A 66 -18.79 19.16 -16.39
C SER A 66 -19.23 17.76 -16.83
N LEU A 67 -18.54 16.72 -16.36
CA LEU A 67 -18.87 15.33 -16.66
C LEU A 67 -20.20 14.92 -16.02
N PHE A 68 -20.44 15.37 -14.78
CA PHE A 68 -21.72 15.17 -14.10
C PHE A 68 -22.88 15.85 -14.84
N VAL A 69 -22.72 17.13 -15.21
CA VAL A 69 -23.74 17.86 -15.98
C VAL A 69 -23.98 17.20 -17.34
N ASN A 70 -22.91 16.77 -18.02
CA ASN A 70 -23.01 16.06 -19.30
C ASN A 70 -23.82 14.76 -19.15
N LYS A 71 -23.57 13.98 -18.10
CA LYS A 71 -24.32 12.75 -17.78
C LYS A 71 -25.81 13.02 -17.59
N VAL A 72 -26.12 13.96 -16.70
CA VAL A 72 -27.50 14.35 -16.37
C VAL A 72 -28.24 14.82 -17.62
N ALA A 73 -27.59 15.65 -18.44
CA ALA A 73 -28.16 16.12 -19.69
C ALA A 73 -28.40 14.97 -20.68
N HIS A 74 -27.43 14.07 -20.86
CA HIS A 74 -27.55 12.94 -21.78
C HIS A 74 -28.64 11.97 -21.36
N ASP A 75 -28.73 11.62 -20.07
CA ASP A 75 -29.77 10.71 -19.58
C ASP A 75 -31.16 11.34 -19.68
N TYR A 76 -31.29 12.61 -19.33
CA TYR A 76 -32.56 13.33 -19.44
C TYR A 76 -33.02 13.44 -20.90
N LEU A 77 -32.12 13.77 -21.83
CA LEU A 77 -32.45 13.97 -23.24
C LEU A 77 -32.70 12.66 -23.99
N GLU A 78 -31.95 11.59 -23.71
CA GLU A 78 -32.12 10.32 -24.42
C GLU A 78 -33.16 9.40 -23.79
N LYS A 79 -33.20 9.32 -22.46
CA LYS A 79 -34.00 8.31 -21.74
C LYS A 79 -35.20 8.91 -21.00
N GLY A 80 -35.24 10.23 -20.82
CA GLY A 80 -36.27 10.92 -20.03
C GLY A 80 -36.14 10.69 -18.51
N GLU A 81 -35.08 10.04 -18.06
CA GLU A 81 -34.79 9.74 -16.65
C GLU A 81 -33.42 10.29 -16.25
N ILE A 82 -33.22 10.60 -14.97
CA ILE A 82 -31.94 11.11 -14.45
C ILE A 82 -31.29 10.01 -13.60
N ASP A 83 -30.28 9.32 -14.16
CA ASP A 83 -29.44 8.40 -13.39
C ASP A 83 -28.15 9.10 -12.92
N LEU A 84 -28.12 9.42 -11.63
CA LEU A 84 -26.99 10.08 -10.98
C LEU A 84 -25.82 9.12 -10.69
N GLY A 85 -25.87 7.88 -11.18
CA GLY A 85 -24.83 6.87 -10.97
C GLY A 85 -24.82 6.28 -9.56
N PHE A 86 -25.88 6.52 -8.77
CA PHE A 86 -26.03 5.93 -7.44
C PHE A 86 -26.29 4.43 -7.49
N GLY A 87 -26.84 3.90 -8.59
CA GLY A 87 -27.06 2.47 -8.78
C GLY A 87 -25.76 1.67 -8.66
N LEU A 88 -24.74 2.05 -9.41
CA LEU A 88 -23.43 1.37 -9.36
C LEU A 88 -22.76 1.48 -7.98
N ILE A 89 -22.95 2.59 -7.27
CA ILE A 89 -22.44 2.76 -5.90
C ILE A 89 -23.20 1.82 -4.95
N HIS A 90 -24.53 1.81 -5.03
CA HIS A 90 -25.36 0.94 -4.22
C HIS A 90 -25.02 -0.55 -4.44
N ASP A 91 -24.87 -0.96 -5.71
CA ASP A 91 -24.56 -2.33 -6.07
C ASP A 91 -23.12 -2.71 -5.69
N GLY A 92 -22.16 -1.82 -5.95
CA GLY A 92 -20.75 -2.02 -5.58
C GLY A 92 -20.52 -2.10 -4.08
N PHE A 93 -21.27 -1.30 -3.29
CA PHE A 93 -21.26 -1.34 -1.83
C PHE A 93 -22.42 -2.18 -1.25
N GLY A 94 -22.93 -3.17 -1.99
CA GLY A 94 -23.94 -4.07 -1.47
C GLY A 94 -23.43 -4.89 -0.26
N LYS A 95 -24.34 -5.31 0.63
CA LYS A 95 -24.05 -6.19 1.79
C LYS A 95 -23.04 -5.63 2.81
N LEU A 96 -23.00 -4.31 3.03
CA LEU A 96 -22.09 -3.68 4.01
C LEU A 96 -22.21 -4.24 5.43
N HIS A 97 -23.39 -4.70 5.84
CA HIS A 97 -23.57 -5.34 7.14
C HIS A 97 -22.64 -6.55 7.33
N VAL A 98 -22.40 -7.34 6.27
CA VAL A 98 -21.44 -8.46 6.31
C VAL A 98 -20.02 -7.93 6.48
N ALA A 99 -19.65 -6.85 5.78
CA ALA A 99 -18.34 -6.23 5.92
C ALA A 99 -18.09 -5.69 7.33
N ILE A 100 -19.10 -5.08 7.96
CA ILE A 100 -19.01 -4.61 9.35
C ILE A 100 -18.79 -5.80 10.30
N CYS A 101 -19.57 -6.87 10.16
CA CYS A 101 -19.41 -8.08 10.98
C CYS A 101 -18.02 -8.73 10.79
N ALA A 102 -17.56 -8.84 9.54
CA ALA A 102 -16.23 -9.36 9.23
C ALA A 102 -15.13 -8.46 9.81
N TRP A 103 -15.28 -7.14 9.71
CA TRP A 103 -14.35 -6.18 10.27
C TRP A 103 -14.28 -6.29 11.80
N LEU A 104 -15.42 -6.41 12.49
CA LEU A 104 -15.47 -6.62 13.94
C LEU A 104 -14.79 -7.92 14.36
N LEU A 105 -14.92 -8.98 13.57
CA LEU A 105 -14.22 -10.25 13.78
C LEU A 105 -12.70 -10.09 13.67
N PHE A 106 -12.21 -9.49 12.58
CA PHE A 106 -10.77 -9.23 12.41
C PHE A 106 -10.22 -8.27 13.46
N PHE A 107 -10.99 -7.27 13.85
CA PHE A 107 -10.63 -6.32 14.90
C PHE A 107 -10.51 -7.01 16.26
N THR A 108 -11.47 -7.87 16.60
CA THR A 108 -11.46 -8.63 17.87
C THR A 108 -10.28 -9.59 17.92
N THR A 109 -10.05 -10.36 16.86
CA THR A 109 -8.89 -11.28 16.78
C THR A 109 -7.56 -10.53 16.87
N THR A 110 -7.47 -9.34 16.28
CA THR A 110 -6.30 -8.45 16.40
C THR A 110 -6.08 -7.97 17.84
N CYS A 111 -7.16 -7.65 18.56
CA CYS A 111 -7.07 -7.32 19.99
C CYS A 111 -6.64 -8.52 20.85
N LEU A 112 -7.05 -9.74 20.50
CA LEU A 112 -6.58 -10.96 21.15
C LEU A 112 -5.06 -11.15 20.98
N CYS A 113 -4.48 -10.80 19.82
CA CYS A 113 -3.03 -10.84 19.63
C CYS A 113 -2.26 -9.94 20.62
N TYR A 114 -2.81 -8.77 20.97
CA TYR A 114 -2.24 -7.92 22.02
C TYR A 114 -2.25 -8.62 23.38
N LEU A 115 -3.36 -9.27 23.73
CA LEU A 115 -3.45 -10.01 25.00
C LEU A 115 -2.45 -11.16 25.04
N SER A 116 -2.32 -11.93 23.96
CA SER A 116 -1.33 -13.00 23.84
C SER A 116 0.11 -12.50 24.01
N PHE A 117 0.45 -11.39 23.35
CA PHE A 117 1.76 -10.74 23.53
C PHE A 117 2.00 -10.32 24.99
N PHE A 118 0.98 -9.72 25.62
CA PHE A 118 1.08 -9.21 26.97
C PHE A 118 1.26 -10.31 28.02
N ILE A 119 0.51 -11.42 27.87
CA ILE A 119 0.65 -12.62 28.71
C ILE A 119 2.05 -13.21 28.53
N TRP A 120 2.51 -13.38 27.28
CA TRP A 120 3.86 -13.87 26.99
C TRP A 120 4.93 -13.00 27.66
N ALA A 121 4.85 -11.67 27.51
CA ALA A 121 5.84 -10.74 28.04
C ALA A 121 5.89 -10.75 29.57
N ARG A 122 4.73 -10.76 30.25
CA ARG A 122 4.65 -10.83 31.71
C ARG A 122 5.18 -12.15 32.25
N ALA A 123 4.76 -13.27 31.68
CA ALA A 123 5.22 -14.60 32.09
C ALA A 123 6.74 -14.72 31.94
N ARG A 124 7.29 -14.23 30.82
CA ARG A 124 8.73 -14.20 30.57
C ARG A 124 9.51 -13.42 31.63
N MET A 125 9.03 -12.23 32.00
CA MET A 125 9.71 -11.38 33.00
C MET A 125 9.60 -11.93 34.43
N SER A 126 8.47 -12.52 34.80
CA SER A 126 8.19 -12.93 36.17
C SER A 126 8.64 -14.36 36.50
N LEU A 127 8.48 -15.31 35.58
CA LEU A 127 8.58 -16.74 35.89
C LEU A 127 9.92 -17.35 35.45
N PHE A 128 10.53 -16.83 34.38
CA PHE A 128 11.65 -17.51 33.73
C PHE A 128 12.84 -16.60 33.40
N PRO A 129 13.44 -15.87 34.37
CA PRO A 129 14.52 -14.93 34.06
C PRO A 129 15.82 -15.58 33.56
N LYS A 130 16.12 -16.86 33.90
CA LYS A 130 17.37 -17.55 33.51
C LYS A 130 17.24 -19.07 33.25
N SER A 131 16.04 -19.59 32.96
CA SER A 131 15.82 -21.05 32.86
C SER A 131 15.75 -21.56 31.41
N VAL A 132 16.03 -22.85 31.20
CA VAL A 132 15.87 -23.54 29.89
C VAL A 132 14.41 -23.51 29.43
N ASN A 133 13.46 -23.47 30.37
CA ASN A 133 12.01 -23.40 30.11
C ASN A 133 11.59 -22.12 29.35
N ILE A 134 12.42 -21.07 29.36
CA ILE A 134 12.13 -19.82 28.63
C ILE A 134 12.05 -20.03 27.12
N LYS A 135 12.92 -20.90 26.56
CA LYS A 135 12.96 -21.19 25.13
C LYS A 135 11.71 -21.97 24.70
N ILE A 136 11.28 -22.90 25.54
CA ILE A 136 10.06 -23.70 25.33
C ILE A 136 8.84 -22.76 25.35
N TRP A 137 8.76 -21.87 26.34
CA TRP A 137 7.69 -20.87 26.45
C TRP A 137 7.64 -19.95 25.22
N ASP A 138 8.77 -19.38 24.81
CA ASP A 138 8.84 -18.54 23.60
C ASP A 138 8.38 -19.29 22.35
N THR A 139 8.79 -20.54 22.20
CA THR A 139 8.43 -21.37 21.04
C THR A 139 6.93 -21.67 21.03
N ILE A 140 6.35 -22.01 22.19
CA ILE A 140 4.91 -22.26 22.33
C ILE A 140 4.11 -21.00 22.01
N CYS A 141 4.54 -19.82 22.45
CA CYS A 141 3.84 -18.57 22.17
C CYS A 141 4.03 -18.09 20.72
N LEU A 142 5.13 -18.44 20.06
CA LEU A 142 5.41 -18.06 18.67
C LEU A 142 4.67 -18.96 17.66
N LEU A 143 4.53 -20.26 17.96
CA LEU A 143 3.96 -21.26 17.05
C LEU A 143 2.55 -20.93 16.50
N PRO A 144 1.62 -20.34 17.27
CA PRO A 144 0.29 -19.97 16.77
C PRO A 144 0.30 -18.79 15.79
N LEU A 145 1.35 -17.97 15.77
CA LEU A 145 1.36 -16.71 15.01
C LEU A 145 1.31 -16.91 13.48
N PRO A 146 2.07 -17.83 12.86
CA PRO A 146 1.89 -18.19 11.45
C PRO A 146 0.47 -18.71 11.15
N GLY A 147 -0.09 -19.52 12.06
CA GLY A 147 -1.46 -20.03 11.96
C GLY A 147 -2.50 -18.91 11.93
N TYR A 148 -2.33 -17.88 12.77
CA TYR A 148 -3.16 -16.67 12.76
C TYR A 148 -3.15 -15.97 11.39
N TYR A 149 -1.97 -15.75 10.80
CA TYR A 149 -1.88 -15.11 9.49
C TYR A 149 -2.58 -15.94 8.40
N VAL A 150 -2.27 -17.24 8.30
CA VAL A 150 -2.90 -18.13 7.31
C VAL A 150 -4.41 -18.17 7.48
N LEU A 151 -4.90 -18.29 8.72
CA LEU A 151 -6.32 -18.32 9.01
C LEU A 151 -6.99 -16.99 8.66
N SER A 152 -6.35 -15.85 8.94
CA SER A 152 -6.92 -14.52 8.63
C SER A 152 -7.13 -14.32 7.12
N PHE A 153 -6.16 -14.72 6.30
CA PHE A 153 -6.26 -14.67 4.83
C PHE A 153 -7.33 -15.64 4.32
N ARG A 154 -7.33 -16.90 4.81
CA ARG A 154 -8.35 -17.88 4.41
C ARG A 154 -9.76 -17.42 4.78
N LEU A 155 -9.95 -16.91 5.99
CA LEU A 155 -11.25 -16.46 6.48
C LEU A 155 -11.77 -15.27 5.65
N ALA A 156 -10.91 -14.31 5.32
CA ALA A 156 -11.30 -13.17 4.48
C ALA A 156 -11.75 -13.65 3.08
N ALA A 157 -10.97 -14.54 2.45
CA ALA A 157 -11.31 -15.12 1.16
C ALA A 157 -12.63 -15.93 1.21
N SER A 158 -12.81 -16.75 2.26
CA SER A 158 -14.03 -17.54 2.45
C SER A 158 -15.26 -16.66 2.68
N ILE A 159 -15.17 -15.59 3.47
CA ILE A 159 -16.29 -14.65 3.68
C ILE A 159 -16.71 -14.03 2.35
N VAL A 160 -15.75 -13.54 1.55
CA VAL A 160 -16.04 -12.94 0.24
C VAL A 160 -16.73 -13.95 -0.70
N ALA A 161 -16.22 -15.19 -0.77
CA ALA A 161 -16.74 -16.23 -1.65
C ALA A 161 -18.13 -16.74 -1.21
N ILE A 162 -18.32 -17.05 0.08
CA ILE A 162 -19.57 -17.61 0.63
C ILE A 162 -20.71 -16.61 0.48
N PHE A 163 -20.47 -15.35 0.86
CA PHE A 163 -21.50 -14.32 0.82
C PHE A 163 -21.67 -13.68 -0.56
N ARG A 164 -20.85 -14.06 -1.57
CA ARG A 164 -20.82 -13.47 -2.92
C ARG A 164 -20.88 -11.95 -2.84
N LEU A 165 -19.85 -11.37 -2.21
CA LEU A 165 -19.79 -9.94 -1.98
C LEU A 165 -19.49 -9.18 -3.27
N PRO A 166 -20.12 -8.00 -3.50
CA PRO A 166 -19.74 -7.12 -4.59
C PRO A 166 -18.30 -6.61 -4.44
N GLN A 167 -17.72 -6.12 -5.54
CA GLN A 167 -16.29 -5.81 -5.65
C GLN A 167 -15.83 -4.76 -4.62
N ALA A 168 -16.57 -3.67 -4.41
CA ALA A 168 -16.14 -2.63 -3.47
C ALA A 168 -16.23 -3.12 -2.01
N THR A 169 -17.32 -3.80 -1.63
CA THR A 169 -17.45 -4.42 -0.30
C THR A 169 -16.38 -5.49 -0.05
N ALA A 170 -16.07 -6.32 -1.05
CA ALA A 170 -14.99 -7.30 -0.97
C ALA A 170 -13.63 -6.62 -0.77
N ALA A 171 -13.34 -5.55 -1.51
CA ALA A 171 -12.11 -4.78 -1.37
C ALA A 171 -11.93 -4.22 0.05
N ILE A 172 -12.99 -3.70 0.67
CA ILE A 172 -12.94 -3.21 2.06
C ILE A 172 -12.46 -4.30 3.02
N ILE A 173 -13.06 -5.49 2.97
CA ILE A 173 -12.72 -6.59 3.89
C ILE A 173 -11.27 -7.06 3.66
N LEU A 174 -10.90 -7.29 2.40
CA LEU A 174 -9.58 -7.82 2.04
C LEU A 174 -8.47 -6.84 2.41
N VAL A 175 -8.63 -5.55 2.10
CA VAL A 175 -7.63 -4.51 2.40
C VAL A 175 -7.56 -4.24 3.91
N GLU A 176 -8.69 -4.16 4.63
CA GLU A 176 -8.68 -3.96 6.07
C GLU A 176 -8.07 -5.15 6.82
N GLN A 177 -8.32 -6.39 6.37
CA GLN A 177 -7.68 -7.57 6.95
C GLN A 177 -6.16 -7.52 6.77
N ILE A 178 -5.65 -7.18 5.58
CA ILE A 178 -4.21 -7.02 5.34
C ILE A 178 -3.65 -5.91 6.24
N ARG A 179 -4.34 -4.76 6.34
CA ARG A 179 -3.93 -3.63 7.19
C ARG A 179 -3.78 -4.07 8.65
N MET A 180 -4.75 -4.81 9.19
CA MET A 180 -4.70 -5.32 10.55
C MET A 180 -3.56 -6.32 10.74
N ALA A 181 -3.35 -7.25 9.79
CA ALA A 181 -2.25 -8.21 9.83
C ALA A 181 -0.87 -7.51 9.84
N MET A 182 -0.68 -6.49 8.99
CA MET A 182 0.53 -5.68 8.95
C MET A 182 0.77 -4.95 10.28
N LYS A 183 -0.29 -4.43 10.92
CA LYS A 183 -0.20 -3.77 12.23
C LYS A 183 0.13 -4.75 13.36
N VAL A 184 -0.47 -5.94 13.37
CA VAL A 184 -0.11 -7.00 14.34
C VAL A 184 1.36 -7.36 14.21
N HIS A 185 1.83 -7.58 12.98
CA HIS A 185 3.24 -7.86 12.73
C HIS A 185 4.15 -6.74 13.24
N ALA A 186 3.83 -5.50 12.89
CA ALA A 186 4.58 -4.32 13.32
C ALA A 186 4.67 -4.20 14.85
N PHE A 187 3.54 -4.37 15.53
CA PHE A 187 3.46 -4.31 16.99
C PHE A 187 4.32 -5.39 17.65
N ILE A 188 4.18 -6.65 17.22
CA ILE A 188 4.94 -7.78 17.80
C ILE A 188 6.43 -7.60 17.52
N ARG A 189 6.81 -7.37 16.26
CA ARG A 189 8.20 -7.28 15.82
C ARG A 189 8.96 -6.09 16.44
N SER A 190 8.26 -5.00 16.75
CA SER A 190 8.85 -3.82 17.42
C SER A 190 8.96 -3.96 18.94
N ASN A 191 8.13 -4.78 19.60
CA ASN A 191 8.14 -4.91 21.06
C ASN A 191 8.85 -6.17 21.57
N VAL A 192 8.84 -7.28 20.82
CA VAL A 192 9.54 -8.52 21.22
C VAL A 192 11.02 -8.27 21.54
N PRO A 193 11.83 -7.57 20.72
CA PRO A 193 13.23 -7.30 21.05
C PRO A 193 13.42 -6.52 22.36
N LYS A 194 12.48 -5.62 22.72
CA LYS A 194 12.53 -4.87 23.99
C LYS A 194 12.45 -5.81 25.20
N VAL A 195 11.56 -6.81 25.12
CA VAL A 195 11.39 -7.84 26.16
C VAL A 195 12.55 -8.84 26.15
N LEU A 196 13.07 -9.23 24.98
CA LEU A 196 14.19 -10.17 24.88
C LEU A 196 15.51 -9.58 25.41
N ASN A 197 15.75 -8.29 25.19
CA ASN A 197 16.98 -7.60 25.62
C ASN A 197 16.91 -7.11 27.07
N TYR A 198 15.75 -7.18 27.72
CA TYR A 198 15.57 -6.75 29.10
C TYR A 198 16.36 -7.63 30.07
N LYS A 199 17.12 -6.99 30.96
CA LYS A 199 17.88 -7.65 32.03
C LYS A 199 17.19 -7.34 33.37
N THR A 200 16.76 -8.36 34.09
CA THR A 200 15.98 -8.24 35.35
C THR A 200 16.68 -7.42 36.45
N HIS A 201 18.00 -7.24 36.37
CA HIS A 201 18.79 -6.46 37.33
C HIS A 201 19.30 -5.11 36.78
N SER A 202 18.83 -4.64 35.62
CA SER A 202 19.16 -3.29 35.14
C SER A 202 18.28 -2.24 35.80
N GLU A 203 18.83 -1.07 36.14
CA GLU A 203 18.10 0.10 36.67
C GLU A 203 16.98 0.61 35.72
N GLN A 204 16.99 0.19 34.46
CA GLN A 204 15.95 0.53 33.49
C GLN A 204 14.70 -0.33 33.69
N HIS A 205 13.57 0.30 34.03
CA HIS A 205 12.28 -0.37 34.12
C HIS A 205 11.69 -0.60 32.72
N LEU A 206 11.37 -1.85 32.35
CA LEU A 206 10.71 -2.12 31.06
C LEU A 206 9.24 -1.72 31.14
N THR A 207 8.85 -0.69 30.38
CA THR A 207 7.45 -0.31 30.22
C THR A 207 6.82 -1.06 29.05
N LEU A 208 5.92 -2.01 29.34
CA LEU A 208 5.13 -2.65 28.31
C LEU A 208 4.10 -1.66 27.73
N PRO A 209 3.83 -1.73 26.41
CA PRO A 209 2.85 -0.85 25.80
C PRO A 209 1.45 -1.15 26.34
N SER A 210 0.72 -0.11 26.74
CA SER A 210 -0.65 -0.26 27.22
C SER A 210 -1.63 -0.49 26.08
N PHE A 211 -2.79 -1.09 26.38
CA PHE A 211 -3.85 -1.35 25.40
C PHE A 211 -4.31 -0.07 24.70
N LYS A 212 -4.30 1.07 25.40
CA LYS A 212 -4.62 2.38 24.81
C LYS A 212 -3.66 2.77 23.68
N HIS A 213 -2.35 2.54 23.84
CA HIS A 213 -1.36 2.83 22.80
C HIS A 213 -1.51 1.87 21.61
N PHE A 214 -1.79 0.60 21.88
CA PHE A 214 -2.08 -0.38 20.83
C PHE A 214 -3.34 -0.02 20.04
N LEU A 215 -4.43 0.34 20.73
CA LEU A 215 -5.68 0.76 20.12
C LEU A 215 -5.51 2.04 19.31
N TYR A 216 -4.77 3.03 19.82
CA TYR A 216 -4.43 4.24 19.06
C TYR A 216 -3.68 3.89 17.77
N PHE A 217 -2.65 3.02 17.86
CA PHE A 217 -1.90 2.57 16.70
C PHE A 217 -2.77 1.84 15.68
N LEU A 218 -3.76 1.04 16.11
CA LEU A 218 -4.66 0.34 15.19
C LEU A 218 -5.42 1.28 14.26
N PHE A 219 -5.79 2.47 14.71
CA PHE A 219 -6.47 3.47 13.88
C PHE A 219 -5.52 4.52 13.26
N ALA A 220 -4.31 4.69 13.81
CA ALA A 220 -3.35 5.67 13.30
C ALA A 220 -3.00 5.43 11.81
N PRO A 221 -2.83 6.47 10.98
CA PRO A 221 -2.52 6.35 9.55
C PRO A 221 -1.04 6.00 9.28
N THR A 222 -0.52 5.01 10.01
CA THR A 222 0.84 4.48 9.89
C THR A 222 0.81 2.97 10.14
N LEU A 223 1.74 2.25 9.52
CA LEU A 223 1.94 0.82 9.72
C LEU A 223 3.19 0.52 10.57
N ILE A 224 4.00 1.51 10.89
CA ILE A 224 5.15 1.35 11.78
C ILE A 224 4.73 1.63 13.22
N TYR A 225 4.98 0.68 14.12
CA TYR A 225 4.70 0.83 15.53
C TYR A 225 5.79 1.62 16.26
N ARG A 226 5.38 2.65 17.00
CA ARG A 226 6.14 3.38 18.02
C ARG A 226 5.27 3.58 19.26
N ASP A 227 5.92 3.74 20.41
CA ASP A 227 5.22 3.95 21.68
C ASP A 227 4.56 5.34 21.71
N GLU A 228 5.22 6.33 21.09
CA GLU A 228 4.76 7.71 20.98
C GLU A 228 4.84 8.21 19.54
N TYR A 229 3.88 9.06 19.18
CA TYR A 229 3.81 9.72 17.88
C TYR A 229 3.68 11.23 18.07
N PRO A 230 4.19 12.06 17.14
CA PRO A 230 3.92 13.49 17.16
C PRO A 230 2.41 13.72 17.07
N ARG A 231 1.88 14.63 17.90
CA ARG A 231 0.44 14.92 17.96
C ARG A 231 0.14 16.37 17.66
N THR A 232 -0.97 16.62 16.97
CA THR A 232 -1.49 17.98 16.81
C THR A 232 -2.17 18.45 18.10
N SER A 233 -2.27 19.76 18.31
CA SER A 233 -2.90 20.36 19.49
C SER A 233 -4.41 20.14 19.53
N SER A 234 -5.09 20.39 18.42
CA SER A 234 -6.55 20.29 18.27
C SER A 234 -6.97 19.61 16.96
N VAL A 235 -8.26 19.27 16.87
CA VAL A 235 -8.91 18.74 15.66
C VAL A 235 -9.60 19.89 14.92
N ARG A 236 -9.19 20.15 13.68
CA ARG A 236 -9.78 21.18 12.80
C ARG A 236 -11.00 20.61 12.08
N LYS A 237 -12.20 20.85 12.65
CA LYS A 237 -13.47 20.31 12.12
C LYS A 237 -13.72 20.68 10.65
N SER A 238 -13.45 21.92 10.26
CA SER A 238 -13.61 22.37 8.87
C SER A 238 -12.72 21.59 7.91
N PHE A 239 -11.45 21.33 8.30
CA PHE A 239 -10.53 20.52 7.50
C PHE A 239 -11.08 19.11 7.29
N VAL A 240 -11.61 18.46 8.34
CA VAL A 240 -12.25 17.14 8.23
C VAL A 240 -13.43 17.18 7.28
N MET A 241 -14.31 18.19 7.39
CA MET A 241 -15.49 18.32 6.52
C MET A 241 -15.10 18.46 5.05
N TYR A 242 -14.11 19.30 4.72
CA TYR A 242 -13.64 19.44 3.35
C TYR A 242 -13.08 18.12 2.80
N ARG A 243 -12.28 17.38 3.58
CA ARG A 243 -11.75 16.07 3.15
C ARG A 243 -12.85 15.02 2.98
N LEU A 244 -13.91 15.06 3.79
CA LEU A 244 -15.08 14.18 3.61
C LEU A 244 -15.87 14.49 2.33
N LEU A 245 -16.03 15.78 1.98
CA LEU A 245 -16.66 16.20 0.73
C LEU A 245 -15.82 15.76 -0.49
N GLU A 246 -14.50 15.83 -0.40
CA GLU A 246 -13.60 15.29 -1.43
C GLU A 246 -13.76 13.78 -1.62
N ILE A 247 -13.87 13.02 -0.52
CA ILE A 247 -14.10 11.57 -0.57
C ILE A 247 -15.40 11.27 -1.33
N LEU A 248 -16.50 11.97 -0.98
CA LEU A 248 -17.78 11.81 -1.67
C LEU A 248 -17.68 12.17 -3.15
N GLY A 249 -17.04 13.30 -3.47
CA GLY A 249 -16.85 13.76 -4.85
C GLY A 249 -16.06 12.77 -5.70
N VAL A 250 -14.99 12.17 -5.16
CA VAL A 250 -14.21 11.17 -5.88
C VAL A 250 -14.97 9.85 -6.04
N VAL A 251 -15.75 9.39 -5.05
CA VAL A 251 -16.58 8.18 -5.20
C VAL A 251 -17.63 8.35 -6.30
N LEU A 252 -18.25 9.52 -6.40
CA LEU A 252 -19.15 9.86 -7.50
C LEU A 252 -18.41 9.89 -8.85
N PHE A 253 -17.21 10.48 -8.87
CA PHE A 253 -16.37 10.50 -10.07
C PHE A 253 -16.05 9.09 -10.57
N TYR A 254 -15.74 8.17 -9.66
CA TYR A 254 -15.51 6.76 -9.96
C TYR A 254 -16.70 6.11 -10.64
N SER A 255 -17.88 6.27 -10.06
CA SER A 255 -19.11 5.71 -10.62
C SER A 255 -19.32 6.20 -12.05
N PHE A 256 -19.10 7.49 -12.29
CA PHE A 256 -19.21 8.07 -13.61
C PHE A 256 -18.17 7.53 -14.61
N LEU A 257 -16.89 7.48 -14.23
CA LEU A 257 -15.82 6.97 -15.09
C LEU A 257 -16.10 5.54 -15.53
N LEU A 258 -16.55 4.68 -14.61
CA LEU A 258 -16.88 3.29 -14.90
C LEU A 258 -18.10 3.18 -15.83
N ASN A 259 -19.21 3.83 -15.49
CA ASN A 259 -20.45 3.73 -16.27
C ASN A 259 -20.37 4.36 -17.66
N ARG A 260 -19.64 5.46 -17.83
CA ARG A 260 -19.60 6.19 -19.11
C ARG A 260 -18.48 5.73 -20.03
N PHE A 261 -17.29 5.47 -19.49
CA PHE A 261 -16.12 5.23 -20.32
C PHE A 261 -15.64 3.78 -20.30
N LEU A 262 -15.82 3.05 -19.18
CA LEU A 262 -15.28 1.70 -19.07
C LEU A 262 -16.29 0.63 -19.50
N PHE A 263 -17.45 0.57 -18.86
CA PHE A 263 -18.42 -0.51 -19.09
C PHE A 263 -18.97 -0.54 -20.51
N PRO A 264 -19.32 0.58 -21.17
CA PRO A 264 -19.86 0.53 -22.53
C PRO A 264 -18.90 -0.09 -23.56
N VAL A 265 -17.59 -0.02 -23.31
CA VAL A 265 -16.56 -0.60 -24.19
C VAL A 265 -16.50 -2.13 -24.07
N TYR A 266 -16.77 -2.66 -22.88
CA TYR A 266 -16.51 -4.07 -22.55
C TYR A 266 -17.74 -4.91 -22.23
N GLN A 267 -18.91 -4.30 -21.99
CA GLN A 267 -20.12 -5.00 -21.57
C GLN A 267 -20.61 -6.05 -22.57
N ASP A 268 -20.36 -5.86 -23.86
CA ASP A 268 -20.76 -6.80 -24.93
C ASP A 268 -19.78 -7.97 -25.10
N PHE A 269 -18.67 -7.96 -24.35
CA PHE A 269 -17.64 -8.97 -24.49
C PHE A 269 -18.17 -10.34 -24.05
N GLY A 270 -18.18 -11.30 -24.98
CA GLY A 270 -18.79 -12.62 -24.79
C GLY A 270 -20.21 -12.77 -25.31
N LEU A 271 -20.90 -11.66 -25.65
CA LEU A 271 -22.16 -11.68 -26.41
C LEU A 271 -21.90 -11.62 -27.92
N ARG A 272 -20.87 -10.86 -28.32
CA ARG A 272 -20.37 -10.80 -29.71
C ARG A 272 -18.90 -11.18 -29.77
N LYS A 273 -18.45 -11.55 -30.98
CA LYS A 273 -17.03 -11.78 -31.26
C LYS A 273 -16.30 -10.45 -31.42
N PHE A 274 -15.23 -10.26 -30.66
CA PHE A 274 -14.32 -9.12 -30.76
C PHE A 274 -13.13 -9.49 -31.64
N THR A 275 -12.60 -8.55 -32.41
CA THR A 275 -11.32 -8.75 -33.11
C THR A 275 -10.13 -8.40 -32.20
N TRP A 276 -8.95 -8.96 -32.46
CA TRP A 276 -7.72 -8.58 -31.75
C TRP A 276 -7.42 -7.08 -31.88
N ASN A 277 -7.74 -6.49 -33.04
CA ASN A 277 -7.58 -5.06 -33.29
C ASN A 277 -8.47 -4.23 -32.36
N GLU A 278 -9.74 -4.61 -32.20
CA GLU A 278 -10.67 -3.95 -31.25
C GLU A 278 -10.14 -4.01 -29.82
N ILE A 279 -9.64 -5.17 -29.37
CA ILE A 279 -9.10 -5.33 -28.01
C ILE A 279 -7.88 -4.43 -27.80
N ILE A 280 -6.94 -4.42 -28.75
CA ILE A 280 -5.72 -3.59 -28.66
C ILE A 280 -6.09 -2.10 -28.64
N ILE A 281 -6.98 -1.65 -29.53
CA ILE A 281 -7.44 -0.25 -29.56
C ILE A 281 -8.11 0.11 -28.24
N SER A 282 -9.00 -0.75 -27.73
CA SER A 282 -9.70 -0.51 -26.46
C SER A 282 -8.75 -0.39 -25.27
N ILE A 283 -7.66 -1.17 -25.26
CA ILE A 283 -6.61 -1.09 -24.22
C ILE A 283 -5.91 0.28 -24.25
N PHE A 284 -5.57 0.79 -25.43
CA PHE A 284 -4.93 2.09 -25.56
C PHE A 284 -5.88 3.24 -25.24
N GLU A 285 -7.15 3.16 -25.68
CA GLU A 285 -8.18 4.15 -25.35
C GLU A 285 -8.48 4.19 -23.84
N SER A 286 -8.41 3.04 -23.17
CA SER A 286 -8.56 2.93 -21.72
C SER A 286 -7.39 3.52 -20.92
N ALA A 287 -6.26 3.90 -21.55
CA ALA A 287 -5.12 4.49 -20.85
C ALA A 287 -5.49 5.79 -20.12
N ILE A 288 -6.34 6.63 -20.73
CA ILE A 288 -6.80 7.89 -20.14
C ILE A 288 -7.69 7.61 -18.92
N VAL A 289 -8.63 6.67 -19.05
CA VAL A 289 -9.51 6.28 -17.94
C VAL A 289 -8.69 5.65 -16.81
N GLY A 290 -7.73 4.78 -17.16
CA GLY A 290 -6.83 4.12 -16.23
C GLY A 290 -6.00 5.10 -15.41
N ILE A 291 -5.41 6.13 -16.04
CA ILE A 291 -4.62 7.12 -15.30
C ILE A 291 -5.50 8.02 -14.41
N LEU A 292 -6.72 8.36 -14.86
CA LEU A 292 -7.68 9.10 -14.05
C LEU A 292 -8.12 8.29 -12.82
N ILE A 293 -8.39 7.00 -12.98
CA ILE A 293 -8.70 6.10 -11.86
C ILE A 293 -7.50 5.96 -10.93
N LEU A 294 -6.29 5.75 -11.45
CA LEU A 294 -5.10 5.63 -10.60
C LEU A 294 -4.85 6.89 -9.75
N THR A 295 -4.85 8.06 -10.38
CA THR A 295 -4.63 9.35 -9.71
C THR A 295 -5.75 9.69 -8.72
N SER A 296 -7.00 9.37 -9.07
CA SER A 296 -8.14 9.53 -8.18
C SER A 296 -8.09 8.56 -6.98
N THR A 297 -7.66 7.31 -7.19
CA THR A 297 -7.42 6.33 -6.09
C THR A 297 -6.41 6.90 -5.10
N PHE A 298 -5.31 7.43 -5.62
CA PHE A 298 -4.25 8.03 -4.82
C PHE A 298 -4.78 9.19 -3.98
N PHE A 299 -5.49 10.12 -4.62
CA PHE A 299 -6.04 11.27 -3.93
C PHE A 299 -7.06 10.84 -2.87
N LEU A 300 -7.98 9.95 -3.21
CA LEU A 300 -9.00 9.42 -2.30
C LEU A 300 -8.35 8.76 -1.07
N ILE A 301 -7.53 7.75 -1.30
CA ILE A 301 -7.05 6.88 -0.22
C ILE A 301 -5.87 7.52 0.51
N LEU A 302 -4.81 7.91 -0.20
CA LEU A 302 -3.55 8.34 0.41
C LEU A 302 -3.57 9.80 0.87
N HIS A 303 -4.41 10.64 0.26
CA HIS A 303 -4.58 12.02 0.71
C HIS A 303 -5.80 12.20 1.59
N SER A 304 -7.02 12.11 1.05
CA SER A 304 -8.22 12.54 1.78
C SER A 304 -8.54 11.61 2.94
N VAL A 305 -8.62 10.29 2.73
CA VAL A 305 -8.90 9.31 3.80
C VAL A 305 -7.83 9.33 4.89
N GLN A 306 -6.54 9.20 4.54
CA GLN A 306 -5.47 9.24 5.55
C GLN A 306 -5.47 10.55 6.35
N ASN A 307 -5.72 11.71 5.71
CA ASN A 307 -5.79 12.99 6.43
C ASN A 307 -7.01 13.10 7.35
N VAL A 308 -8.16 12.54 6.99
CA VAL A 308 -9.32 12.47 7.89
C VAL A 308 -8.95 11.70 9.15
N PHE A 309 -8.41 10.48 9.01
CA PHE A 309 -7.99 9.68 10.17
C PHE A 309 -6.87 10.36 10.97
N ALA A 310 -5.90 11.00 10.28
CA ALA A 310 -4.84 11.74 10.93
C ALA A 310 -5.37 12.90 11.78
N GLU A 311 -6.28 13.69 11.24
CA GLU A 311 -6.87 14.84 11.92
C GLU A 311 -7.71 14.38 13.11
N LEU A 312 -8.59 13.38 12.94
CA LEU A 312 -9.44 12.84 14.00
C LEU A 312 -8.64 12.25 15.17
N LEU A 313 -7.53 11.55 14.88
CA LEU A 313 -6.66 10.96 15.90
C LEU A 313 -5.61 11.94 16.44
N ARG A 314 -5.57 13.18 15.93
CA ARG A 314 -4.51 14.15 16.20
C ARG A 314 -3.11 13.61 15.90
N PHE A 315 -2.97 12.84 14.84
CA PHE A 315 -1.71 12.31 14.35
C PHE A 315 -0.95 13.39 13.56
N GLY A 316 0.30 13.64 13.94
CA GLY A 316 1.11 14.77 13.47
C GLY A 316 1.97 14.49 12.24
N ASP A 317 2.35 13.24 11.95
CA ASP A 317 3.21 12.92 10.79
C ASP A 317 2.37 12.58 9.57
N ARG A 318 2.08 13.56 8.71
CA ARG A 318 1.15 13.38 7.58
C ARG A 318 1.84 13.15 6.24
N MET A 319 3.12 12.73 6.26
CA MET A 319 3.85 12.35 5.04
C MET A 319 3.48 10.92 4.61
N PHE A 320 2.29 10.76 4.05
CA PHE A 320 1.80 9.49 3.51
C PHE A 320 2.38 9.17 2.12
N TYR A 321 2.85 10.20 1.42
CA TYR A 321 3.44 10.15 0.09
C TYR A 321 4.38 11.34 -0.11
N LYS A 322 5.19 11.28 -1.17
CA LYS A 322 6.08 12.35 -1.65
C LYS A 322 5.67 12.78 -3.07
N ASP A 323 6.48 13.62 -3.69
CA ASP A 323 6.39 14.10 -5.07
C ASP A 323 6.61 12.98 -6.12
N TRP A 324 5.81 11.92 -6.06
CA TRP A 324 5.93 10.77 -6.96
C TRP A 324 5.66 11.12 -8.43
N TRP A 325 4.96 12.24 -8.68
CA TRP A 325 4.68 12.74 -10.03
C TRP A 325 5.91 13.29 -10.76
N THR A 326 6.98 13.65 -10.04
CA THR A 326 8.25 14.12 -10.64
C THR A 326 9.27 13.01 -10.83
N CYS A 327 8.91 11.75 -10.54
CA CYS A 327 9.80 10.59 -10.69
C CYS A 327 10.23 10.40 -12.15
N THR A 328 11.50 10.02 -12.36
CA THR A 328 12.02 9.60 -13.68
C THR A 328 12.27 8.09 -13.77
N SER A 329 12.00 7.36 -12.69
CA SER A 329 12.18 5.91 -12.62
C SER A 329 11.12 5.23 -11.74
N PHE A 330 10.78 3.98 -12.07
CA PHE A 330 9.86 3.18 -11.26
C PHE A 330 10.41 2.88 -9.84
N SER A 331 11.74 2.78 -9.69
CA SER A 331 12.34 2.61 -8.36
C SER A 331 12.10 3.81 -7.45
N GLU A 332 12.12 5.03 -7.97
CA GLU A 332 11.75 6.24 -7.22
C GLU A 332 10.26 6.24 -6.90
N TYR A 333 9.41 5.96 -7.89
CA TYR A 333 7.96 5.86 -7.73
C TYR A 333 7.53 4.92 -6.60
N PHE A 334 8.04 3.68 -6.54
CA PHE A 334 7.68 2.73 -5.49
C PHE A 334 8.08 3.19 -4.08
N ARG A 335 9.02 4.13 -3.95
CA ARG A 335 9.48 4.67 -2.66
C ARG A 335 8.72 5.94 -2.26
N THR A 336 8.08 6.62 -3.20
CA THR A 336 7.43 7.92 -2.98
C THR A 336 5.91 7.88 -3.06
N TRP A 337 5.32 6.91 -3.78
CA TRP A 337 3.88 6.78 -3.99
C TRP A 337 3.09 6.51 -2.70
N ASN A 338 3.41 5.42 -1.99
CA ASN A 338 2.75 5.02 -0.76
C ASN A 338 3.80 4.76 0.32
N ILE A 339 4.16 5.81 1.04
CA ILE A 339 5.20 5.76 2.07
C ILE A 339 4.77 4.89 3.24
N VAL A 340 3.47 4.84 3.55
CA VAL A 340 2.95 4.05 4.68
C VAL A 340 3.25 2.56 4.48
N VAL A 341 2.98 2.01 3.29
CA VAL A 341 3.27 0.61 2.96
C VAL A 341 4.75 0.40 2.67
N HIS A 342 5.38 1.33 1.95
CA HIS A 342 6.82 1.27 1.67
C HIS A 342 7.64 1.19 2.97
N ASP A 343 7.35 2.02 3.97
CA ASP A 343 8.08 2.03 5.24
C ASP A 343 7.91 0.70 5.98
N TRP A 344 6.72 0.09 5.95
CA TRP A 344 6.47 -1.22 6.54
C TRP A 344 7.27 -2.31 5.84
N LEU A 345 7.21 -2.37 4.51
CA LEU A 345 7.98 -3.33 3.71
C LEU A 345 9.47 -3.13 3.92
N TYR A 346 9.94 -1.89 3.99
CA TYR A 346 11.33 -1.59 4.25
C TYR A 346 11.76 -2.03 5.65
N THR A 347 10.99 -1.68 6.68
CA THR A 347 11.36 -1.89 8.09
C THR A 347 11.27 -3.35 8.50
N TYR A 348 10.22 -4.05 8.09
CA TYR A 348 9.92 -5.40 8.60
C TYR A 348 10.21 -6.52 7.62
N VAL A 349 10.31 -6.23 6.31
CA VAL A 349 10.66 -7.24 5.30
C VAL A 349 12.07 -7.01 4.80
N TYR A 350 12.40 -5.84 4.24
CA TYR A 350 13.70 -5.58 3.65
C TYR A 350 14.84 -5.66 4.68
N LYS A 351 14.73 -4.95 5.81
CA LYS A 351 15.77 -4.98 6.86
C LYS A 351 15.97 -6.37 7.42
N ASP A 352 14.90 -7.07 7.78
CA ASP A 352 14.98 -8.43 8.34
C ASP A 352 15.57 -9.41 7.33
N MET A 353 15.15 -9.35 6.06
CA MET A 353 15.75 -10.14 4.98
C MET A 353 17.23 -9.82 4.78
N TYR A 354 17.62 -8.55 4.87
CA TYR A 354 18.98 -8.09 4.62
C TYR A 354 19.94 -8.40 5.77
N GLU A 355 19.49 -8.20 7.01
CA GLU A 355 20.31 -8.31 8.22
C GLU A 355 20.33 -9.74 8.76
N ILE A 356 19.21 -10.47 8.69
CA ILE A 356 19.04 -11.77 9.35
C ILE A 356 19.12 -12.94 8.36
N ILE A 357 18.36 -12.89 7.25
CA ILE A 357 18.14 -14.08 6.40
C ILE A 357 19.20 -14.22 5.31
N THR A 358 19.45 -13.15 4.54
CA THR A 358 20.29 -13.18 3.33
C THR A 358 21.65 -12.50 3.51
N ALA A 359 22.03 -12.23 4.76
CA ALA A 359 23.29 -11.64 5.22
C ALA A 359 23.95 -10.71 4.18
N LYS A 360 23.47 -9.46 4.12
CA LYS A 360 23.98 -8.36 3.28
C LYS A 360 23.71 -8.49 1.77
N ASN A 361 22.89 -9.42 1.30
CA ASN A 361 22.48 -9.47 -0.11
C ASN A 361 21.32 -8.51 -0.42
N LYS A 362 21.66 -7.34 -0.98
CA LYS A 362 20.67 -6.30 -1.34
C LYS A 362 19.71 -6.75 -2.43
N THR A 363 20.15 -7.58 -3.38
CA THR A 363 19.35 -7.98 -4.54
C THR A 363 18.24 -8.94 -4.12
N ILE A 364 18.58 -9.98 -3.37
CA ILE A 364 17.60 -10.95 -2.87
C ILE A 364 16.60 -10.26 -1.93
N SER A 365 17.08 -9.36 -1.05
CA SER A 365 16.20 -8.61 -0.14
C SER A 365 15.21 -7.70 -0.88
N ARG A 366 15.64 -7.03 -1.96
CA ARG A 366 14.75 -6.23 -2.81
C ARG A 366 13.75 -7.11 -3.55
N PHE A 367 14.22 -8.19 -4.14
CA PHE A 367 13.40 -9.13 -4.88
C PHE A 367 12.30 -9.74 -3.99
N ALA A 368 12.64 -10.14 -2.76
CA ALA A 368 11.68 -10.65 -1.79
C ALA A 368 10.56 -9.65 -1.48
N VAL A 369 10.90 -8.36 -1.27
CA VAL A 369 9.90 -7.30 -1.05
C VAL A 369 8.96 -7.17 -2.25
N PHE A 370 9.50 -7.16 -3.48
CA PHE A 370 8.68 -7.06 -4.69
C PHE A 370 7.75 -8.26 -4.86
N VAL A 371 8.25 -9.48 -4.65
CA VAL A 371 7.44 -10.71 -4.76
C VAL A 371 6.34 -10.72 -3.70
N ILE A 372 6.65 -10.42 -2.44
CA ILE A 372 5.65 -10.36 -1.37
C ILE A 372 4.58 -9.31 -1.69
N SER A 373 4.99 -8.12 -2.15
CA SER A 373 4.05 -7.08 -2.55
C SER A 373 3.17 -7.54 -3.71
N ALA A 374 3.74 -8.09 -4.77
CA ALA A 374 3.00 -8.53 -5.96
C ALA A 374 1.99 -9.65 -5.63
N VAL A 375 2.38 -10.64 -4.82
CA VAL A 375 1.49 -11.72 -4.38
C VAL A 375 0.31 -11.18 -3.57
N VAL A 376 0.54 -10.24 -2.66
CA VAL A 376 -0.53 -9.67 -1.85
C VAL A 376 -1.50 -8.85 -2.71
N HIS A 377 -1.01 -8.06 -3.67
CA HIS A 377 -1.91 -7.31 -4.57
C HIS A 377 -2.73 -8.26 -5.45
N GLU A 378 -2.10 -9.29 -6.02
CA GLU A 378 -2.79 -10.30 -6.82
C GLU A 378 -3.83 -11.07 -6.00
N TRP A 379 -3.51 -11.39 -4.75
CA TRP A 379 -4.45 -12.04 -3.82
C TRP A 379 -5.69 -11.19 -3.57
N VAL A 380 -5.52 -9.86 -3.38
CA VAL A 380 -6.65 -8.94 -3.23
C VAL A 380 -7.50 -8.94 -4.50
N LEU A 381 -6.91 -8.74 -5.67
CA LEU A 381 -7.66 -8.69 -6.93
C LEU A 381 -8.37 -10.00 -7.24
N THR A 382 -7.69 -11.12 -7.02
CA THR A 382 -8.21 -12.47 -7.27
C THR A 382 -9.49 -12.73 -6.47
N HIS A 383 -9.50 -12.41 -5.17
CA HIS A 383 -10.70 -12.62 -4.35
C HIS A 383 -11.73 -11.50 -4.48
N MET A 384 -11.31 -10.27 -4.77
CA MET A 384 -12.22 -9.15 -5.04
C MET A 384 -13.06 -9.39 -6.30
N PHE A 385 -12.46 -9.91 -7.37
CA PHE A 385 -13.16 -10.22 -8.62
C PHE A 385 -13.73 -11.63 -8.68
N GLY A 386 -13.25 -12.56 -7.85
CA GLY A 386 -13.73 -13.94 -7.77
C GLY A 386 -13.12 -14.91 -8.78
N PHE A 387 -12.01 -14.53 -9.43
CA PHE A 387 -11.27 -15.36 -10.38
C PHE A 387 -9.77 -15.07 -10.32
N PHE A 388 -8.94 -16.02 -10.72
CA PHE A 388 -7.48 -15.81 -10.77
C PHE A 388 -7.04 -15.36 -12.16
N PHE A 389 -6.48 -14.15 -12.24
CA PHE A 389 -5.95 -13.58 -13.48
C PHE A 389 -4.68 -12.75 -13.18
N PRO A 390 -3.48 -13.34 -13.25
CA PRO A 390 -2.25 -12.77 -12.70
C PRO A 390 -1.62 -11.63 -13.51
N ALA A 391 -2.44 -10.78 -14.15
CA ALA A 391 -1.94 -9.66 -14.93
C ALA A 391 -1.20 -8.65 -14.05
N LEU A 392 -1.73 -8.29 -12.88
CA LEU A 392 -1.06 -7.34 -12.00
C LEU A 392 0.29 -7.88 -11.53
N PHE A 393 0.35 -9.16 -11.14
CA PHE A 393 1.61 -9.81 -10.78
C PHE A 393 2.66 -9.72 -11.90
N ILE A 394 2.26 -10.03 -13.15
CA ILE A 394 3.14 -9.94 -14.32
C ILE A 394 3.60 -8.50 -14.55
N TYR A 395 2.71 -7.52 -14.46
CA TYR A 395 3.05 -6.10 -14.65
C TYR A 395 4.00 -5.59 -13.55
N PHE A 396 3.81 -6.00 -12.30
CA PHE A 396 4.73 -5.68 -11.20
C PHE A 396 6.10 -6.34 -11.39
N PHE A 397 6.14 -7.56 -11.89
CA PHE A 397 7.38 -8.29 -12.10
C PHE A 397 8.18 -7.76 -13.30
N PHE A 398 7.55 -7.68 -14.47
CA PHE A 398 8.21 -7.24 -15.69
C PHE A 398 8.33 -5.72 -15.78
N GLY A 399 7.23 -4.99 -15.57
CA GLY A 399 7.23 -3.54 -15.62
C GLY A 399 7.89 -2.92 -14.38
N GLY A 400 7.53 -3.40 -13.19
CA GLY A 400 8.04 -2.85 -11.94
C GLY A 400 9.49 -3.24 -11.63
N ALA A 401 9.80 -4.54 -11.58
CA ALA A 401 11.10 -5.02 -11.12
C ALA A 401 12.21 -4.79 -12.16
N LEU A 402 12.00 -5.13 -13.44
CA LEU A 402 13.04 -4.96 -14.46
C LEU A 402 13.37 -3.49 -14.69
N LEU A 403 12.36 -2.62 -14.81
CA LEU A 403 12.59 -1.18 -15.01
C LEU A 403 13.17 -0.50 -13.76
N SER A 404 12.97 -1.07 -12.56
CA SER A 404 13.60 -0.57 -11.33
C SER A 404 15.11 -0.78 -11.26
N PHE A 405 15.67 -1.70 -12.06
CA PHE A 405 17.12 -1.89 -12.16
C PHE A 405 17.80 -0.93 -13.13
N ILE A 406 17.03 -0.30 -14.03
CA ILE A 406 17.53 0.67 -14.99
C ILE A 406 17.72 2.01 -14.27
N LYS A 407 18.98 2.41 -14.08
CA LYS A 407 19.33 3.75 -13.59
C LYS A 407 19.34 4.70 -14.77
N VAL A 408 18.43 5.66 -14.78
CA VAL A 408 18.39 6.71 -15.81
C VAL A 408 18.70 8.06 -15.17
N SER A 409 19.40 8.92 -15.91
CA SER A 409 19.66 10.30 -15.51
C SER A 409 18.34 11.08 -15.37
N ARG A 410 18.33 12.16 -14.59
CA ARG A 410 17.14 13.02 -14.50
C ARG A 410 16.95 13.75 -15.82
N GLY A 411 15.75 13.67 -16.39
CA GLY A 411 15.40 14.39 -17.61
C GLY A 411 13.89 14.43 -17.81
N THR A 412 13.39 15.53 -18.37
CA THR A 412 11.96 15.77 -18.61
C THR A 412 11.34 14.68 -19.50
N VAL A 413 12.07 14.23 -20.53
CA VAL A 413 11.63 13.15 -21.43
C VAL A 413 11.34 11.85 -20.67
N LEU A 414 12.13 11.56 -19.64
CA LEU A 414 11.97 10.33 -18.86
C LEU A 414 10.79 10.41 -17.90
N ASN A 415 10.48 11.60 -17.38
CA ASN A 415 9.25 11.81 -16.64
C ASN A 415 8.02 11.66 -17.54
N VAL A 416 8.05 12.20 -18.77
CA VAL A 416 6.97 12.00 -19.75
C VAL A 416 6.80 10.52 -20.10
N LEU A 417 7.90 9.81 -20.35
CA LEU A 417 7.85 8.36 -20.61
C LEU A 417 7.31 7.59 -19.40
N PHE A 418 7.71 7.97 -18.18
CA PHE A 418 7.20 7.39 -16.95
C PHE A 418 5.67 7.54 -16.86
N TRP A 419 5.14 8.75 -17.08
CA TRP A 419 3.71 9.00 -17.08
C TRP A 419 2.97 8.22 -18.17
N TYR A 420 3.52 8.16 -19.37
CA TYR A 420 2.94 7.39 -20.47
C TYR A 420 2.88 5.90 -20.13
N MET A 421 3.98 5.32 -19.64
CA MET A 421 4.02 3.91 -19.23
C MET A 421 3.08 3.62 -18.06
N LEU A 422 2.94 4.55 -17.12
CA LEU A 422 1.99 4.43 -16.01
C LEU A 422 0.54 4.48 -16.51
N ALA A 423 0.23 5.35 -17.47
CA ALA A 423 -1.11 5.46 -18.05
C ALA A 423 -1.49 4.22 -18.86
N VAL A 424 -0.61 3.77 -19.77
CA VAL A 424 -0.83 2.55 -20.57
C VAL A 424 -0.93 1.33 -19.67
N GLY A 425 -0.03 1.20 -18.68
CA GLY A 425 -0.07 0.08 -17.74
C GLY A 425 -1.32 0.05 -16.86
N SER A 426 -1.81 1.22 -16.42
CA SER A 426 -3.04 1.29 -15.63
C SER A 426 -4.28 1.02 -16.49
N GLY A 427 -4.31 1.55 -17.70
CA GLY A 427 -5.37 1.32 -18.68
C GLY A 427 -5.47 -0.14 -19.06
N SER A 428 -4.35 -0.77 -19.42
CA SER A 428 -4.34 -2.17 -19.81
C SER A 428 -4.74 -3.11 -18.67
N LEU A 429 -4.33 -2.85 -17.43
CA LEU A 429 -4.80 -3.61 -16.27
C LEU A 429 -6.32 -3.48 -16.12
N LEU A 430 -6.83 -2.25 -16.16
CA LEU A 430 -8.27 -2.00 -16.05
C LEU A 430 -9.05 -2.73 -17.16
N SER A 431 -8.58 -2.63 -18.41
CA SER A 431 -9.17 -3.31 -19.56
C SER A 431 -9.18 -4.82 -19.38
N LEU A 432 -8.04 -5.44 -19.04
CA LEU A 432 -7.92 -6.89 -18.97
C LEU A 432 -8.79 -7.48 -17.85
N TYR A 433 -8.82 -6.87 -16.66
CA TYR A 433 -9.70 -7.34 -15.58
C TYR A 433 -11.18 -7.14 -15.92
N THR A 434 -11.53 -6.05 -16.63
CA THR A 434 -12.92 -5.78 -17.04
C THR A 434 -13.39 -6.72 -18.14
N LEU A 435 -12.54 -6.98 -19.14
CA LEU A 435 -12.77 -7.99 -20.18
C LEU A 435 -13.03 -9.35 -19.57
N GLU A 436 -12.16 -9.79 -18.66
CA GLU A 436 -12.32 -11.08 -17.99
C GLU A 436 -13.57 -11.15 -17.12
N HIS A 437 -13.93 -10.04 -16.46
CA HIS A 437 -15.16 -9.94 -15.67
C HIS A 437 -16.41 -10.13 -16.55
N PHE A 438 -16.53 -9.40 -17.64
CA PHE A 438 -17.68 -9.53 -18.56
C PHE A 438 -17.67 -10.86 -19.32
N ALA A 439 -16.50 -11.38 -19.70
CA ALA A 439 -16.39 -12.70 -20.32
C ALA A 439 -16.99 -13.79 -19.42
N ARG A 440 -16.72 -13.74 -18.11
CA ARG A 440 -17.26 -14.70 -17.13
C ARG A 440 -18.76 -14.52 -16.88
N GLN A 441 -19.28 -13.29 -16.97
CA GLN A 441 -20.70 -13.01 -16.82
C GLN A 441 -21.50 -13.44 -18.05
N ASN A 442 -21.04 -13.10 -19.25
CA ASN A 442 -21.76 -13.29 -20.51
C ASN A 442 -21.60 -14.71 -21.09
N ALA A 443 -20.48 -15.39 -20.80
CA ALA A 443 -20.22 -16.75 -21.26
C ALA A 443 -19.93 -17.72 -20.07
N PRO A 444 -20.95 -18.05 -19.26
CA PRO A 444 -20.78 -18.97 -18.13
C PRO A 444 -20.59 -20.42 -18.60
N ILE A 445 -19.68 -21.15 -17.96
CA ILE A 445 -19.48 -22.60 -18.17
C ILE A 445 -20.09 -23.36 -16.98
N GLN A 446 -20.78 -24.47 -17.24
CA GLN A 446 -21.48 -25.27 -16.21
C GLN A 446 -20.55 -26.10 -15.28
N GLY A 447 -19.23 -25.86 -15.26
CA GLY A 447 -18.27 -26.70 -14.53
C GLY A 447 -17.44 -25.94 -13.48
N ASN A 448 -17.53 -26.35 -12.20
CA ASN A 448 -16.71 -25.83 -11.09
C ASN A 448 -15.30 -26.46 -11.02
N SER A 449 -14.62 -26.62 -12.16
CA SER A 449 -13.26 -27.18 -12.16
C SER A 449 -12.24 -26.14 -11.66
N PHE A 450 -11.22 -26.57 -10.92
CA PHE A 450 -10.07 -25.70 -10.58
C PHE A 450 -9.42 -25.08 -11.83
N ARG A 451 -9.45 -25.81 -12.95
CA ARG A 451 -8.99 -25.34 -14.25
C ARG A 451 -9.77 -24.10 -14.74
N ASP A 452 -11.05 -24.02 -14.42
CA ASP A 452 -11.93 -22.92 -14.80
C ASP A 452 -11.66 -21.62 -14.01
N TYR A 453 -11.17 -21.79 -12.78
CA TYR A 453 -10.75 -20.70 -11.91
C TYR A 453 -9.42 -20.09 -12.36
N CYS A 454 -8.47 -20.93 -12.81
CA CYS A 454 -7.12 -20.51 -13.17
C CYS A 454 -6.96 -20.08 -14.64
N LEU A 455 -7.78 -20.59 -15.56
CA LEU A 455 -7.71 -20.20 -16.97
C LEU A 455 -8.56 -18.95 -17.23
N PRO A 456 -8.01 -17.93 -17.91
CA PRO A 456 -8.78 -16.76 -18.29
C PRO A 456 -9.92 -17.15 -19.24
N ARG A 457 -11.13 -16.67 -18.95
CA ARG A 457 -12.33 -16.96 -19.74
C ARG A 457 -12.23 -16.39 -21.14
N TRP A 458 -11.71 -15.17 -21.28
CA TRP A 458 -11.57 -14.52 -22.58
C TRP A 458 -10.65 -15.27 -23.58
N LEU A 459 -9.78 -16.17 -23.10
CA LEU A 459 -8.96 -17.06 -23.93
C LEU A 459 -9.61 -18.42 -24.22
N THR A 460 -10.64 -18.80 -23.47
CA THR A 460 -11.28 -20.13 -23.56
C THR A 460 -12.66 -20.09 -24.22
N CYS A 461 -13.34 -18.95 -24.18
CA CYS A 461 -14.58 -18.75 -24.93
C CYS A 461 -14.30 -18.37 -26.39
N ASP A 462 -15.21 -18.74 -27.30
CA ASP A 462 -15.19 -18.33 -28.72
C ASP A 462 -15.66 -16.86 -28.87
N CYS A 463 -15.08 -15.99 -28.04
CA CYS A 463 -15.38 -14.57 -27.92
C CYS A 463 -14.47 -13.69 -28.79
N ILE A 464 -13.38 -14.25 -29.31
CA ILE A 464 -12.41 -13.53 -30.13
C ILE A 464 -12.46 -14.11 -31.55
N GLY A 465 -12.78 -13.27 -32.53
CA GLY A 465 -12.72 -13.62 -33.94
C GLY A 465 -11.31 -14.05 -34.34
N LYS A 466 -11.21 -15.13 -35.12
CA LYS A 466 -9.93 -15.63 -35.62
C LYS A 466 -9.21 -14.60 -36.49
#